data_AF-A0A1Q7VS11-F1
#
_entry.id   AF-A0A1Q7VS11-F1
#
_cell.length_a   1.000
_cell.length_b   1.000
_cell.length_c   1.000
_cell.angle_alpha   90.00
_cell.angle_beta   90.00
_cell.angle_gamma   90.00
#
_symmetry.space_group_name_H-M   'P 1'
#
loop_
_entity.id
_entity.type
_entity.pdbx_description
1 polymer ?
#
loop_
_entity_poly.entity_id
_entity_poly.type
_entity_poly.pdbx_seq_one_letter_code
_entity_poly.pdbx_strand_id
1 'polypeptide(L)'
;MAPVIESPLAGANSINDMLLQSWGGVLRVFPALPKAWQDVTIHNGRCQGSFLVSARRTGGVTRFVRVLSLAEEPCVVRTGMSGTLTAKTNTGRTPTITRVDAQTVRVDLRKGEEVVLYPAGTSPALTIAPVNAGTPFHWGMS
;
A
#
# COMPACT_ATOMS: atom_id res chain seq x y z
N MET A 1 -14.70 3.28 38.25
CA MET A 1 -13.92 3.73 37.07
C MET A 1 -13.62 2.51 36.24
N ALA A 2 -14.30 2.35 35.11
CA ALA A 2 -14.04 1.23 34.20
C ALA A 2 -12.69 1.46 33.50
N PRO A 3 -11.85 0.42 33.34
CA PRO A 3 -10.55 0.56 32.72
C PRO A 3 -10.73 0.91 31.24
N VAL A 4 -10.01 1.94 30.82
CA VAL A 4 -10.05 2.55 29.50
C VAL A 4 -9.64 1.53 28.44
N ILE A 5 -10.65 0.91 27.81
CA ILE A 5 -10.52 0.11 26.59
C ILE A 5 -10.24 1.00 25.35
N GLU A 6 -10.03 2.30 25.53
CA GLU A 6 -9.78 3.24 24.43
C GLU A 6 -8.29 3.25 23.98
N SER A 7 -7.36 2.77 24.82
CA SER A 7 -5.92 2.79 24.53
C SER A 7 -5.38 1.78 23.50
N PRO A 8 -5.97 0.59 23.26
CA PRO A 8 -5.53 -0.28 22.16
C PRO A 8 -6.08 0.15 20.79
N LEU A 9 -7.31 0.71 20.75
CA LEU A 9 -7.97 1.07 19.49
C LEU A 9 -7.34 2.33 18.86
N ALA A 10 -6.96 3.32 19.67
CA ALA A 10 -6.28 4.52 19.19
C ALA A 10 -4.91 4.19 18.58
N GLY A 11 -4.17 3.23 19.13
CA GLY A 11 -2.88 2.79 18.60
C GLY A 11 -3.00 2.11 17.23
N ALA A 12 -3.96 1.21 17.06
CA ALA A 12 -4.19 0.51 15.79
C ALA A 12 -4.64 1.45 14.66
N ASN A 13 -5.54 2.40 14.96
CA ASN A 13 -5.96 3.41 13.99
C ASN A 13 -4.81 4.33 13.58
N SER A 14 -3.99 4.77 14.54
CA SER A 14 -2.84 5.64 14.26
C SER A 14 -1.85 4.98 13.30
N ILE A 15 -1.58 3.68 13.48
CA ILE A 15 -0.71 2.91 12.59
C ILE A 15 -1.35 2.77 11.19
N ASN A 16 -2.65 2.49 11.12
CA ASN A 16 -3.36 2.42 9.83
C ASN A 16 -3.30 3.76 9.09
N ASP A 17 -3.56 4.87 9.78
CA ASP A 17 -3.50 6.22 9.20
C ASP A 17 -2.09 6.58 8.68
N MET A 18 -1.05 6.01 9.27
CA MET A 18 0.33 6.19 8.79
C MET A 18 0.68 5.28 7.60
N LEU A 19 0.01 4.13 7.46
CA LEU A 19 0.24 3.13 6.43
C LEU A 19 -0.61 3.36 5.17
N LEU A 20 -1.88 3.68 5.34
CA LEU A 20 -2.87 3.70 4.28
C LEU A 20 -4.00 4.66 4.64
N GLN A 21 -4.25 5.66 3.80
CA GLN A 21 -5.40 6.54 3.94
C GLN A 21 -6.25 6.46 2.68
N SER A 22 -7.56 6.31 2.84
CA SER A 22 -8.50 6.29 1.71
C SER A 22 -9.64 7.26 1.99
N TRP A 23 -9.40 8.54 1.72
CA TRP A 23 -10.38 9.61 1.91
C TRP A 23 -10.28 10.62 0.76
N GLY A 24 -11.42 11.26 0.43
CA GLY A 24 -11.51 12.19 -0.70
C GLY A 24 -11.26 11.53 -2.06
N GLY A 25 -11.57 10.24 -2.20
CA GLY A 25 -11.38 9.48 -3.44
C GLY A 25 -9.93 9.17 -3.80
N VAL A 26 -8.98 9.37 -2.88
CA VAL A 26 -7.55 9.12 -3.12
C VAL A 26 -7.01 8.10 -2.12
N LEU A 27 -6.40 7.04 -2.64
CA LEU A 27 -5.67 6.02 -1.90
C LEU A 27 -4.24 6.50 -1.66
N ARG A 28 -3.89 6.89 -0.44
CA ARG A 28 -2.54 7.34 -0.08
C ARG A 28 -1.81 6.20 0.63
N VAL A 29 -0.73 5.74 0.01
CA VAL A 29 0.09 4.65 0.53
C VAL A 29 1.33 5.22 1.20
N PHE A 30 1.58 4.81 2.44
CA PHE A 30 2.65 5.31 3.30
C PHE A 30 2.68 6.86 3.44
N PRO A 31 1.54 7.52 3.74
CA PRO A 31 1.46 8.98 3.73
C PRO A 31 2.39 9.67 4.74
N ALA A 32 2.62 9.05 5.90
CA ALA A 32 3.31 9.67 7.02
C ALA A 32 4.13 8.65 7.84
N LEU A 33 4.83 7.73 7.16
CA LEU A 33 5.67 6.75 7.87
C LEU A 33 6.87 7.43 8.56
N PRO A 34 7.23 7.02 9.80
CA PRO A 34 8.39 7.55 10.50
C PRO A 34 9.66 7.09 9.78
N LYS A 35 10.71 7.91 9.82
CA LYS A 35 12.02 7.55 9.25
C LYS A 35 12.62 6.27 9.87
N ALA A 36 12.22 5.90 11.09
CA ALA A 36 12.66 4.67 11.74
C ALA A 36 12.12 3.40 11.05
N TRP A 37 11.00 3.48 10.34
CA TRP A 37 10.36 2.33 9.70
C TRP A 37 10.85 2.20 8.25
N GLN A 38 12.01 1.55 8.13
CA GLN A 38 12.72 1.35 6.87
C GLN A 38 12.02 0.31 5.98
N ASP A 39 11.51 -0.76 6.58
CA ASP A 39 10.92 -1.90 5.89
C ASP A 39 9.48 -2.14 6.37
N VAL A 40 8.52 -2.04 5.44
CA VAL A 40 7.09 -2.15 5.75
C VAL A 40 6.38 -2.85 4.61
N THR A 41 5.49 -3.77 4.94
CA THR A 41 4.63 -4.46 3.97
C THR A 41 3.16 -4.34 4.39
N ILE A 42 2.32 -3.89 3.46
CA ILE A 42 0.87 -3.93 3.54
C ILE A 42 0.40 -5.05 2.62
N HIS A 43 -0.47 -5.93 3.12
CA HIS A 43 -1.09 -6.98 2.33
C HIS A 43 -2.62 -6.85 2.44
N ASN A 44 -3.28 -6.66 1.30
CA ASN A 44 -4.74 -6.58 1.16
C ASN A 44 -5.43 -5.59 2.15
N GLY A 45 -4.81 -4.43 2.37
CA GLY A 45 -5.41 -3.34 3.14
C GLY A 45 -6.68 -2.83 2.47
N ARG A 46 -7.82 -2.92 3.16
CA ARG A 46 -9.12 -2.54 2.61
C ARG A 46 -9.30 -1.03 2.64
N CYS A 47 -9.67 -0.46 1.51
CA CYS A 47 -9.87 0.98 1.33
C CYS A 47 -11.33 1.30 1.00
N GLN A 48 -11.70 2.57 1.19
CA GLN A 48 -12.93 3.13 0.60
C GLN A 48 -12.94 2.89 -0.91
N GLY A 49 -14.14 2.71 -1.47
CA GLY A 49 -14.33 2.42 -2.89
C GLY A 49 -14.11 0.96 -3.30
N SER A 50 -14.12 0.05 -2.33
CA SER A 50 -13.95 -1.39 -2.56
C SER A 50 -12.61 -1.73 -3.23
N PHE A 51 -11.54 -1.07 -2.82
CA PHE A 51 -10.18 -1.40 -3.24
C PHE A 51 -9.44 -2.20 -2.16
N LEU A 52 -8.60 -3.14 -2.59
CA LEU A 52 -7.57 -3.74 -1.75
C LEU A 52 -6.21 -3.23 -2.18
N VAL A 53 -5.42 -2.72 -1.23
CA VAL A 53 -4.09 -2.18 -1.48
C VAL A 53 -3.05 -3.10 -0.83
N SER A 54 -2.04 -3.47 -1.59
CA SER A 54 -0.83 -4.11 -1.07
C SER A 54 0.39 -3.31 -1.46
N ALA A 55 1.32 -3.07 -0.56
CA ALA A 55 2.47 -2.23 -0.85
C ALA A 55 3.69 -2.71 -0.09
N ARG A 56 4.87 -2.50 -0.68
CA ARG A 56 6.13 -2.83 -0.02
C ARG A 56 7.04 -1.62 -0.04
N ARG A 57 7.60 -1.32 1.12
CA ARG A 57 8.64 -0.33 1.35
C ARG A 57 9.88 -1.05 1.87
N THR A 58 11.04 -0.72 1.33
CA THR A 58 12.32 -1.33 1.73
C THR A 58 13.43 -0.29 1.71
N GLY A 59 14.15 -0.17 2.83
CA GLY A 59 15.17 0.86 3.03
C GLY A 59 14.62 2.28 2.88
N GLY A 60 13.40 2.54 3.36
CA GLY A 60 12.80 3.87 3.32
C GLY A 60 12.29 4.30 1.93
N VAL A 61 12.19 3.36 0.98
CA VAL A 61 11.68 3.63 -0.38
C VAL A 61 10.56 2.66 -0.73
N THR A 62 9.44 3.17 -1.21
CA THR A 62 8.33 2.36 -1.73
C THR A 62 8.79 1.66 -3.01
N ARG A 63 8.70 0.32 -3.03
CA ARG A 63 9.15 -0.53 -4.14
C ARG A 63 8.02 -0.82 -5.12
N PHE A 64 6.83 -1.07 -4.60
CA PHE A 64 5.64 -1.23 -5.42
C PHE A 64 4.38 -0.92 -4.61
N VAL A 65 3.31 -0.60 -5.33
CA VAL A 65 1.94 -0.51 -4.84
C VAL A 65 1.04 -1.30 -5.78
N ARG A 66 0.37 -2.32 -5.24
CA ARG A 66 -0.66 -3.10 -5.93
C ARG A 66 -2.03 -2.65 -5.46
N VAL A 67 -2.94 -2.43 -6.40
CA VAL A 67 -4.34 -2.09 -6.12
C VAL A 67 -5.23 -3.06 -6.88
N LEU A 68 -6.13 -3.75 -6.16
CA LEU A 68 -7.20 -4.58 -6.70
C LEU A 68 -8.52 -3.83 -6.59
N SER A 69 -9.24 -3.70 -7.70
CA SER A 69 -10.58 -3.11 -7.74
C SER A 69 -11.66 -4.17 -7.57
N LEU A 70 -12.61 -3.98 -6.65
CA LEU A 70 -13.75 -4.89 -6.47
C LEU A 70 -15.07 -4.33 -7.01
N ALA A 71 -15.12 -3.04 -7.38
CA ALA A 71 -16.36 -2.35 -7.76
C ALA A 71 -16.26 -1.45 -9.01
N GLU A 72 -15.14 -1.48 -9.75
CA GLU A 72 -14.94 -0.65 -10.96
C GLU A 72 -15.03 0.86 -10.72
N GLU A 73 -14.48 1.32 -9.59
CA GLU A 73 -14.43 2.74 -9.29
C GLU A 73 -13.15 3.39 -9.86
N PRO A 74 -13.16 4.73 -10.06
CA PRO A 74 -11.96 5.48 -10.39
C PRO A 74 -10.85 5.28 -9.35
N CYS A 75 -9.76 4.62 -9.74
CA CYS A 75 -8.64 4.39 -8.84
C CYS A 75 -7.64 5.56 -8.92
N VAL A 76 -7.64 6.43 -7.91
CA VAL A 76 -6.59 7.45 -7.73
C VAL A 76 -5.70 7.04 -6.57
N VAL A 77 -4.40 6.87 -6.82
CA VAL A 77 -3.45 6.39 -5.83
C VAL A 77 -2.22 7.29 -5.75
N ARG A 78 -1.93 7.77 -4.55
CA ARG A 78 -0.69 8.45 -4.18
C ARG A 78 0.28 7.43 -3.62
N THR A 79 1.26 7.07 -4.44
CA THR A 79 2.22 5.99 -4.15
C THR A 79 3.40 6.43 -3.29
N GLY A 80 3.62 7.75 -3.19
CA GLY A 80 4.83 8.33 -2.58
C GLY A 80 6.10 8.12 -3.39
N MET A 81 6.02 7.39 -4.51
CA MET A 81 7.13 7.22 -5.45
C MET A 81 7.18 8.41 -6.40
N SER A 82 8.38 8.95 -6.61
CA SER A 82 8.64 10.01 -7.58
C SER A 82 9.20 9.42 -8.87
N GLY A 83 9.10 10.17 -9.98
CA GLY A 83 9.63 9.75 -11.28
C GLY A 83 8.67 8.86 -12.07
N THR A 84 9.15 8.31 -13.19
CA THR A 84 8.35 7.48 -14.11
C THR A 84 7.90 6.19 -13.43
N LEU A 85 6.59 5.94 -13.46
CA LEU A 85 5.98 4.73 -12.95
C LEU A 85 5.58 3.83 -14.11
N THR A 86 5.73 2.52 -13.92
CA THR A 86 5.18 1.49 -14.79
C THR A 86 3.98 0.86 -14.10
N ALA A 87 2.90 0.63 -14.86
CA ALA A 87 1.78 -0.20 -14.43
C ALA A 87 1.78 -1.53 -15.16
N LYS A 88 1.50 -2.61 -14.43
CA LYS A 88 1.18 -3.92 -15.00
C LYS A 88 -0.11 -4.44 -14.39
N THR A 89 -0.98 -4.99 -15.21
CA THR A 89 -2.21 -5.65 -14.74
C THR A 89 -2.07 -7.16 -14.75
N ASN A 90 -2.89 -7.86 -13.97
CA ASN A 90 -2.99 -9.32 -14.03
C ASN A 90 -3.65 -9.83 -15.32
N THR A 91 -4.45 -9.01 -15.98
CA THR A 91 -5.17 -9.33 -17.22
C THR A 91 -4.30 -9.20 -18.48
N GLY A 92 -3.10 -8.63 -18.35
CA GLY A 92 -2.24 -8.26 -19.48
C GLY A 92 -2.72 -7.02 -20.25
N ARG A 93 -3.84 -6.42 -19.84
CA ARG A 93 -4.33 -5.15 -20.40
C ARG A 93 -3.41 -4.01 -19.99
N THR A 94 -3.07 -3.12 -20.92
CA THR A 94 -2.38 -1.87 -20.57
C THR A 94 -3.39 -0.89 -19.99
N PRO A 95 -3.37 -0.60 -18.68
CA PRO A 95 -4.31 0.34 -18.09
C PRO A 95 -3.91 1.76 -18.48
N THR A 96 -4.89 2.65 -18.64
CA THR A 96 -4.59 4.08 -18.81
C THR A 96 -4.13 4.66 -17.48
N ILE A 97 -2.92 5.21 -17.46
CA ILE A 97 -2.37 5.94 -16.32
C ILE A 97 -2.32 7.42 -16.65
N THR A 98 -2.92 8.25 -15.82
CA THR A 98 -2.82 9.70 -15.91
C THR A 98 -2.16 10.21 -14.64
N ARG A 99 -1.06 10.96 -14.78
CA ARG A 99 -0.47 11.66 -13.62
C ARG A 99 -1.40 12.79 -13.19
N VAL A 100 -1.75 12.80 -11.90
CA VAL A 100 -2.49 13.90 -11.27
C VAL A 100 -1.51 14.92 -10.69
N ASP A 101 -0.44 14.43 -10.06
CA ASP A 101 0.67 15.25 -9.56
C ASP A 101 1.99 14.44 -9.56
N ALA A 102 3.03 14.93 -8.87
CA ALA A 102 4.35 14.32 -8.82
C ALA A 102 4.39 12.89 -8.21
N GLN A 103 3.43 12.54 -7.35
CA GLN A 103 3.39 11.27 -6.61
C GLN A 103 2.04 10.55 -6.71
N THR A 104 1.04 11.18 -7.32
CA THR A 104 -0.33 10.69 -7.47
C THR A 104 -0.64 10.37 -8.93
N VAL A 105 -1.19 9.17 -9.14
CA VAL A 105 -1.65 8.71 -10.46
C VAL A 105 -3.09 8.23 -10.39
N ARG A 106 -3.82 8.49 -11.47
CA ARG A 106 -5.12 7.88 -11.75
C ARG A 106 -4.90 6.69 -12.67
N VAL A 107 -5.50 5.56 -12.33
CA VAL A 107 -5.45 4.32 -13.11
C VAL A 107 -6.88 3.88 -13.41
N ASP A 108 -7.14 3.59 -14.67
CA ASP A 108 -8.37 2.90 -15.08
C ASP A 108 -8.29 1.42 -14.70
N LEU A 109 -9.22 0.95 -13.86
CA LEU A 109 -9.28 -0.43 -13.36
C LEU A 109 -10.71 -0.98 -13.50
N ARG A 110 -10.83 -2.15 -14.14
CA ARG A 110 -12.09 -2.90 -14.18
C ARG A 110 -12.36 -3.63 -12.88
N LYS A 111 -13.62 -3.99 -12.62
CA LYS A 111 -13.95 -4.87 -11.50
C LYS A 111 -13.19 -6.19 -11.60
N GLY A 112 -12.50 -6.58 -10.52
CA GLY A 112 -11.68 -7.78 -10.42
C GLY A 112 -10.28 -7.63 -11.03
N GLU A 113 -9.96 -6.48 -11.61
CA GLU A 113 -8.62 -6.20 -12.14
C GLU A 113 -7.71 -5.66 -11.04
N GLU A 114 -6.47 -6.13 -11.04
CA GLU A 114 -5.41 -5.56 -10.23
C GLU A 114 -4.36 -4.88 -11.10
N VAL A 115 -3.80 -3.79 -10.57
CA VAL A 115 -2.64 -3.11 -11.13
C VAL A 115 -1.51 -3.10 -10.12
N VAL A 116 -0.30 -3.36 -10.57
CA VAL A 116 0.93 -3.11 -9.82
C VAL A 116 1.63 -1.89 -10.42
N LEU A 117 1.83 -0.89 -9.58
CA LEU A 117 2.60 0.32 -9.85
C LEU A 117 3.99 0.20 -9.23
N TYR A 118 5.03 0.50 -9.99
CA TYR A 118 6.42 0.45 -9.54
C TYR A 118 7.29 1.42 -10.35
N PRO A 119 8.48 1.82 -9.87
CA PRO A 119 9.37 2.72 -10.61
C PRO A 119 9.82 2.11 -11.95
N ALA A 120 9.76 2.89 -13.02
CA ALA A 120 10.18 2.44 -14.35
C ALA A 120 11.65 1.99 -14.35
N GLY A 121 11.94 0.93 -15.11
CA GLY A 121 13.28 0.31 -15.13
C GLY A 121 13.58 -0.62 -13.95
N THR A 122 12.65 -0.76 -12.99
CA THR A 122 12.75 -1.81 -11.96
C THR A 122 11.83 -2.97 -12.31
N SER A 123 12.24 -4.21 -12.00
CA SER A 123 11.35 -5.37 -12.01
C SER A 123 11.21 -5.83 -10.57
N PRO A 124 10.23 -5.32 -9.80
CA PRO A 124 10.06 -5.74 -8.43
C PRO A 124 9.69 -7.22 -8.42
N ALA A 125 10.35 -8.02 -7.59
CA ALA A 125 9.83 -9.33 -7.22
C ALA A 125 8.45 -9.10 -6.60
N LEU A 126 7.38 -9.44 -7.33
CA LEU A 126 5.98 -9.29 -6.90
C LEU A 126 5.61 -10.22 -5.72
N THR A 127 6.61 -10.89 -5.14
CA THR A 127 6.50 -11.71 -3.94
C THR A 127 6.27 -10.81 -2.73
N ILE A 128 5.05 -10.83 -2.21
CA ILE A 128 4.75 -10.39 -0.85
C ILE A 128 5.30 -11.46 0.09
N ALA A 129 6.58 -11.37 0.40
CA ALA A 129 7.12 -12.04 1.57
C ALA A 129 6.89 -11.11 2.79
N PRO A 130 6.51 -11.65 3.96
CA PRO A 130 6.59 -10.89 5.20
C PRO A 130 8.02 -10.33 5.33
N VAL A 131 8.14 -9.07 5.77
CA VAL A 131 9.45 -8.50 6.08
C VAL A 131 10.09 -9.42 7.10
N ASN A 132 11.34 -9.81 6.88
CA ASN A 132 12.11 -10.56 7.86
C ASN A 132 12.23 -9.66 9.09
N ALA A 133 11.38 -9.88 10.10
CA ALA A 133 11.59 -9.32 11.41
C ALA A 133 12.91 -9.90 11.91
N GLY A 134 13.92 -9.05 12.05
CA GLY A 134 15.21 -9.44 12.59
C GLY A 134 15.03 -10.11 13.95
N THR A 135 15.78 -11.20 14.14
CA THR A 135 15.95 -12.08 15.31
C THR A 135 14.73 -12.94 15.71
N PRO A 136 14.87 -14.29 15.71
CA PRO A 136 13.89 -15.15 16.38
C PRO A 136 14.01 -14.97 17.89
N PHE A 137 12.99 -14.38 18.50
CA PHE A 137 12.82 -14.40 19.95
C PHE A 137 12.58 -15.85 20.40
N HIS A 138 13.48 -16.36 21.22
CA HIS A 138 13.37 -17.64 21.90
C HIS A 138 12.64 -17.43 23.22
N TRP A 139 11.43 -17.99 23.33
CA TRP A 139 10.74 -18.27 24.58
C TRP A 139 9.94 -19.55 24.30
N GLY A 140 10.44 -20.74 24.62
CA GLY A 140 10.56 -21.25 25.98
C GLY A 140 9.36 -22.18 26.23
N MET A 141 9.53 -23.49 26.05
CA MET A 141 8.65 -24.51 26.61
C MET A 141 9.48 -25.35 27.55
N SER A 142 9.05 -25.35 28.82
CA SER A 142 9.37 -26.32 29.86
C SER A 142 8.99 -27.73 29.45
#